data_AF-A0AAU0L404-F1
#
_entry.id   AF-A0AAU0L404-F1
#
_cell.length_a   1.000
_cell.length_b   1.000
_cell.length_c   1.000
_cell.angle_alpha   90.00
_cell.angle_beta   90.00
_cell.angle_gamma   90.00
#
_symmetry.space_group_name_H-M   'P 1'
#
loop_
_entity.id
_entity.type
_entity.pdbx_description
1 polymer ?
#
loop_
_entity_poly.entity_id
_entity_poly.type
_entity_poly.pdbx_seq_one_letter_code
_entity_poly.pdbx_strand_id
1 'polypeptide(L)' 'MTRLRKNMKAVPVIRQWTTEQDGFLIEHADLAISELIQLLPYTEEEIKARKKVLGLLKRERQFRKIMT' A
#
# COMPACT_ATOMS: atom_id res chain seq x y z
N MET A 1 35.30 -30.47 4.55
CA MET A 1 34.10 -30.09 3.77
C MET A 1 33.16 -29.34 4.72
N THR A 2 33.13 -28.00 4.71
CA THR A 2 32.43 -27.22 5.75
C THR A 2 31.52 -26.14 5.15
N ARG A 3 30.21 -26.40 5.32
CA ARG A 3 29.05 -25.48 5.45
C ARG A 3 28.82 -24.43 4.36
N LEU A 4 27.98 -24.77 3.37
CA LEU A 4 27.22 -23.77 2.61
C LEU A 4 26.25 -23.05 3.56
N ARG A 5 26.53 -21.78 3.87
CA ARG A 5 25.52 -20.88 4.44
C ARG A 5 24.53 -20.57 3.32
N LYS A 6 23.35 -21.22 3.35
CA LYS A 6 22.20 -20.81 2.53
C LYS A 6 21.82 -19.40 2.95
N ASN A 7 22.21 -18.42 2.14
CA ASN A 7 21.69 -17.06 2.21
C ASN A 7 20.21 -17.12 1.79
N MET A 8 19.33 -17.49 2.71
CA MET A 8 17.89 -17.33 2.55
C MET A 8 17.62 -15.83 2.59
N LYS A 9 17.74 -15.17 1.43
CA LYS A 9 17.10 -13.87 1.24
C LYS A 9 15.63 -14.11 1.52
N ALA A 10 15.09 -13.48 2.57
CA ALA A 10 13.67 -13.51 2.86
C ALA A 10 12.94 -13.11 1.57
N VAL A 11 12.26 -14.08 0.94
CA VAL A 11 11.35 -13.78 -0.15
C VAL A 11 10.31 -12.86 0.45
N PRO A 12 10.14 -11.62 -0.04
CA PRO A 12 9.08 -10.78 0.44
C PRO A 12 7.79 -11.57 0.23
N VAL A 13 7.12 -11.93 1.32
CA VAL A 13 5.77 -12.49 1.21
C VAL A 13 4.95 -11.34 0.64
N ILE A 14 4.70 -11.38 -0.66
CA ILE A 14 3.82 -10.43 -1.33
C ILE A 14 2.44 -10.72 -0.74
N ARG A 15 2.05 -9.98 0.28
CA ARG A 15 0.69 -10.05 0.82
C ARG A 15 -0.24 -9.63 -0.31
N GLN A 16 -1.03 -10.58 -0.80
CA GLN A 16 -2.02 -10.29 -1.82
C GLN A 16 -3.08 -9.38 -1.23
N TRP A 17 -3.45 -8.37 -2.00
CA TRP A 17 -4.55 -7.46 -1.71
C TRP A 17 -5.83 -8.07 -2.26
N THR A 18 -6.88 -8.10 -1.45
CA THR A 18 -8.20 -8.54 -1.90
C THR A 18 -8.98 -7.37 -2.49
N THR A 19 -10.03 -7.69 -3.24
CA THR A 19 -10.93 -6.69 -3.83
C THR A 19 -11.59 -5.82 -2.76
N GLU A 20 -11.92 -6.39 -1.60
CA GLU A 20 -12.52 -5.66 -0.47
C GLU A 20 -11.53 -4.65 0.12
N GLN A 21 -10.25 -5.01 0.23
CA GLN A 21 -9.22 -4.11 0.74
C GLN A 21 -8.91 -2.98 -0.24
N ASP A 22 -8.92 -3.28 -1.54
CA ASP A 22 -8.83 -2.25 -2.58
C ASP A 22 -10.04 -1.32 -2.55
N GLY A 23 -11.25 -1.88 -2.42
CA GLY A 23 -12.50 -1.12 -2.26
C GLY A 23 -12.41 -0.18 -1.05
N PHE A 24 -11.96 -0.70 0.09
CA PHE A 24 -11.76 0.08 1.30
C PHE A 24 -10.80 1.27 1.07
N LEU A 25 -9.66 1.05 0.40
CA LEU A 25 -8.72 2.13 0.07
C LEU A 25 -9.31 3.18 -0.89
N ILE A 26 -10.18 2.77 -1.82
CA ILE A 26 -10.84 3.68 -2.77
C ILE A 26 -11.88 4.53 -2.06
N GLU A 27 -12.73 3.92 -1.23
CA GLU A 27 -13.76 4.60 -0.44
C GLU A 27 -13.16 5.56 0.58
N HIS A 28 -12.03 5.18 1.18
CA HIS A 28 -11.34 5.94 2.20
C HIS A 28 -10.04 6.58 1.67
N ALA A 29 -10.04 6.98 0.39
CA ALA A 29 -8.85 7.53 -0.26
C ALA A 29 -8.29 8.77 0.46
N ASP A 30 -9.17 9.56 1.07
CA ASP A 30 -8.84 10.79 1.81
C ASP A 30 -8.31 10.54 3.23
N LEU A 31 -8.44 9.32 3.77
CA LEU A 31 -7.89 9.00 5.09
C LEU A 31 -6.36 9.08 5.09
N ALA A 32 -5.83 9.55 6.22
CA ALA A 32 -4.40 9.57 6.47
C ALA A 32 -3.86 8.14 6.52
N ILE A 33 -2.62 7.95 6.07
CA ILE A 33 -2.01 6.62 6.07
C ILE A 33 -1.88 6.07 7.50
N SER A 34 -1.70 6.94 8.49
CA SER A 34 -1.69 6.60 9.93
C SER A 34 -3.00 5.99 10.44
N GLU A 35 -4.13 6.31 9.81
CA GLU A 35 -5.43 5.69 10.12
C GLU A 35 -5.61 4.39 9.35
N LEU A 36 -5.19 4.37 8.09
CA LEU A 36 -5.27 3.17 7.24
C LEU A 36 -4.43 2.00 7.77
N ILE A 37 -3.25 2.26 8.36
CA ILE A 37 -2.42 1.22 9.00
C ILE A 37 -3.04 0.62 10.27
N GLN A 38 -4.01 1.31 10.90
CA GLN A 38 -4.74 0.79 12.06
C GLN A 38 -5.88 -0.14 11.64
N LEU A 39 -6.43 0.10 10.45
CA LEU A 39 -7.60 -0.61 9.92
C LEU A 39 -7.21 -1.76 8.99
N LEU A 40 -6.02 -1.70 8.40
CA LEU A 40 -5.50 -2.72 7.50
C LEU A 40 -4.21 -3.34 8.03
N PRO A 41 -4.00 -4.65 7.85
CA PRO A 41 -2.78 -5.34 8.27
C PRO A 41 -1.62 -5.12 7.28
N TYR A 42 -1.37 -3.87 6.90
CA TYR A 42 -0.32 -3.46 5.97
C TYR A 42 0.52 -2.33 6.57
N THR A 43 1.78 -2.30 6.20
CA THR A 43 2.68 -1.20 6.52
C THR A 43 2.31 0.06 5.73
N GLU A 44 2.78 1.22 6.21
CA GLU A 44 2.65 2.49 5.50
C GLU A 44 3.19 2.41 4.06
N GLU A 45 4.31 1.71 3.85
CA GLU A 45 4.95 1.56 2.54
C GLU A 45 4.08 0.74 1.58
N GLU A 46 3.50 -0.36 2.06
CA GLU A 46 2.59 -1.20 1.28
C GLU A 46 1.31 -0.44 0.90
N ILE A 47 0.76 0.34 1.83
CA ILE A 47 -0.43 1.18 1.57
C ILE A 47 -0.11 2.27 0.56
N LYS A 48 1.03 2.96 0.66
CA LYS A 48 1.48 3.95 -0.33
C LYS A 48 1.66 3.33 -1.71
N ALA A 49 2.32 2.16 -1.78
CA ALA A 49 2.50 1.43 -3.02
C ALA A 49 1.16 1.06 -3.63
N ARG A 50 0.20 0.58 -2.83
CA ARG A 50 -1.14 0.22 -3.31
C ARG A 50 -1.94 1.44 -3.75
N LYS A 51 -1.96 2.53 -2.98
CA LYS A 51 -2.59 3.80 -3.39
C LYS A 51 -2.04 4.33 -4.72
N LYS A 52 -0.75 4.11 -5.00
CA LYS A 52 -0.13 4.43 -6.30
C LYS A 52 -0.64 3.53 -7.43
N VAL A 53 -0.75 2.21 -7.19
CA VAL A 53 -1.31 1.23 -8.14
C VAL A 53 -2.77 1.54 -8.48
N LEU A 54 -3.58 1.88 -7.46
CA LEU A 54 -4.98 2.27 -7.60
C LEU A 54 -5.18 3.69 -8.17
N GLY A 55 -4.09 4.45 -8.39
CA GLY A 55 -4.14 5.80 -8.95
C GLY A 55 -4.73 6.88 -8.03
N LEU A 56 -4.87 6.58 -6.74
CA LEU A 56 -5.54 7.47 -5.76
C LEU A 56 -4.73 8.74 -5.47
N LEU A 57 -3.40 8.65 -5.46
CA LEU A 57 -2.50 9.79 -5.19
C LEU A 57 -2.48 10.83 -6.33
N LYS A 58 -2.77 10.43 -7.57
CA LYS A 58 -2.82 11.37 -8.71
C LYS A 58 -4.12 12.17 -8.72
N ARG A 59 -5.21 11.56 -8.26
CA ARG A 59 -6.56 12.15 -8.23
C ARG A 59 -6.59 13.34 -7.26
N GLU A 60 -6.01 13.20 -6.08
CA GLU A 60 -5.97 14.24 -5.05
C GLU A 60 -5.27 15.53 -5.54
N ARG A 61 -4.15 15.39 -6.28
CA ARG A 61 -3.42 16.54 -6.85
C ARG A 61 -4.20 17.24 -7.95
N GLN A 62 -4.94 16.50 -8.78
CA GLN A 62 -5.79 17.09 -9.81
C GLN A 62 -6.99 17.81 -9.21
N PHE A 63 -7.65 17.24 -8.20
CA PHE A 63 -8.75 17.89 -7.49
C PHE A 63 -8.33 19.23 -6.87
N ARG A 64 -7.17 19.28 -6.20
CA ARG A 64 -6.63 20.53 -5.65
C ARG A 64 -6.35 21.59 -6.74
N LYS A 65 -5.96 21.16 -7.93
CA LYS A 65 -5.60 22.05 -9.05
C LYS A 65 -6.81 22.57 -9.84
N ILE A 66 -7.97 21.92 -9.74
CA ILE A 66 -9.24 22.38 -10.33
C ILE A 66 -9.97 23.34 -9.38
N MET A 67 -9.74 23.21 -8.08
CA MET A 67 -10.35 24.08 -7.04
C MET A 67 -9.49 25.31 -6.68
N THR A 68 -8.41 25.59 -7.40
CA THR A 68 -7.62 26.84 -7.31
C THR A 68 -7.72 27.60 -8.63
#